data_AF-A0A914D8D0-F1
#
_entry.id   AF-A0A914D8D0-F1
#
_cell.length_a   1.000
_cell.length_b   1.000
_cell.length_c   1.000
_cell.angle_alpha   90.00
_cell.angle_beta   90.00
_cell.angle_gamma   90.00
#
_symmetry.space_group_name_H-M   'P 1'
#
loop_
_entity.id
_entity.type
_entity.pdbx_description
1 polymer ?
#
loop_
_entity_poly.entity_id
_entity_poly.type
_entity_poly.pdbx_seq_one_letter_code
_entity_poly.pdbx_strand_id
1 'polypeptide(L)'
;ESVPEKSILKCLNKIQKLAEDLETHETRLIAGKMVAFLFHLSIDEEPTFSTHVKGWLDILLNAYMVETQKHNTYGDILLAVFQRYPDRLVKYLPSLIEYGFNKDIGYPKKIDALQYISCFMRKDLKRSTDPKIQKLFLTAAKTLATDLHRLLDALQNKFAKEDKAQKHHLAKALQLLSNFAHFAPDLYKETLQKALPTSKVEELLVLLQPLKSAVQNEFEGLKFENFVKRLHQRLYQ
;
A
#
# COMPACT_ATOMS: atom_id res chain seq x y z
N GLU A 1 17.65 27.26 8.70
CA GLU A 1 17.17 27.38 10.09
C GLU A 1 16.33 26.15 10.40
N SER A 2 16.56 25.49 11.53
CA SER A 2 15.72 24.36 11.95
C SER A 2 14.35 24.87 12.39
N VAL A 3 13.29 24.19 11.96
CA VAL A 3 11.92 24.57 12.31
C VAL A 3 11.60 23.97 13.68
N PRO A 4 11.12 24.75 14.67
CA PRO A 4 10.81 24.20 15.98
C PRO A 4 9.79 23.06 15.91
N GLU A 5 10.07 21.92 16.54
CA GLU A 5 9.19 20.74 16.54
C GLU A 5 7.76 21.07 16.98
N LYS A 6 7.59 21.95 17.98
CA LYS A 6 6.28 22.42 18.44
C LYS A 6 5.45 23.05 17.30
N SER A 7 6.10 23.77 16.39
CA SER A 7 5.45 24.35 15.21
C SER A 7 5.07 23.28 14.19
N ILE A 8 5.93 22.27 13.99
CA ILE A 8 5.66 21.12 13.13
C ILE A 8 4.42 20.36 13.64
N LEU A 9 4.39 20.00 14.92
CA LEU A 9 3.27 19.31 15.55
C LEU A 9 1.97 20.12 15.49
N LYS A 10 2.05 21.45 15.67
CA LYS A 10 0.89 22.33 15.51
C LYS A 10 0.32 22.28 14.09
N CYS A 11 1.18 22.25 13.07
CA CYS A 11 0.75 22.13 11.68
C CYS A 11 0.19 20.73 11.37
N LEU A 12 0.83 19.67 11.84
CA LEU A 12 0.35 18.29 11.69
C LEU A 12 -1.05 18.12 12.28
N ASN A 13 -1.28 18.61 13.51
CA ASN A 13 -2.58 18.59 14.16
C ASN A 13 -3.65 19.40 13.40
N LYS A 14 -3.27 20.52 12.77
CA LYS A 14 -4.20 21.29 11.92
C LYS A 14 -4.58 20.52 10.66
N ILE A 15 -3.61 19.91 9.98
CA ILE A 15 -3.87 19.11 8.78
C ILE A 15 -4.73 17.90 9.13
N GLN A 16 -4.48 17.22 10.26
CA GLN A 16 -5.31 16.10 10.72
C GLN A 16 -6.78 16.51 10.87
N LYS A 17 -7.05 17.64 11.54
CA LYS A 17 -8.42 18.15 11.71
C LYS A 17 -9.08 18.50 10.38
N LEU A 18 -8.32 19.11 9.47
CA LEU A 18 -8.83 19.46 8.14
C LEU A 18 -9.04 18.23 7.25
N ALA A 19 -8.31 17.14 7.49
CA ALA A 19 -8.37 15.92 6.68
C ALA A 19 -9.78 15.32 6.62
N GLU A 20 -10.53 15.42 7.73
CA GLU A 20 -11.92 14.95 7.86
C GLU A 20 -12.87 15.63 6.87
N ASP A 21 -12.57 16.87 6.50
CA ASP A 21 -13.38 17.67 5.57
C ASP A 21 -12.90 17.56 4.10
N LEU A 22 -11.85 16.77 3.82
CA LEU A 22 -11.29 16.65 2.46
C LEU A 22 -12.06 15.62 1.61
N GLU A 23 -13.04 16.10 0.85
CA GLU A 23 -13.93 15.26 0.04
C GLU A 23 -13.23 14.63 -1.18
N THR A 24 -12.27 15.34 -1.81
CA THR A 24 -11.63 14.91 -3.06
C THR A 24 -10.29 14.22 -2.84
N HIS A 25 -9.92 13.30 -3.76
CA HIS A 25 -8.64 12.62 -3.70
C HIS A 25 -7.47 13.59 -3.89
N GLU A 26 -7.62 14.56 -4.77
CA GLU A 26 -6.63 15.59 -5.08
C GLU A 26 -6.29 16.42 -3.84
N THR A 27 -7.31 16.84 -3.08
CA THR A 27 -7.10 17.59 -1.83
C THR A 27 -6.41 16.74 -0.76
N ARG A 28 -6.75 15.45 -0.67
CA ARG A 28 -6.09 14.53 0.26
C ARG A 28 -4.63 14.25 -0.11
N LEU A 29 -4.32 14.15 -1.40
CA LEU A 29 -2.93 14.03 -1.89
C LEU A 29 -2.08 15.26 -1.55
N ILE A 30 -2.64 16.46 -1.68
CA ILE A 30 -1.95 17.70 -1.29
C ILE A 30 -1.67 17.68 0.22
N ALA A 31 -2.66 17.33 1.03
CA ALA A 31 -2.48 17.18 2.48
C ALA A 31 -1.39 16.15 2.81
N GLY A 32 -1.38 14.99 2.15
CA GLY A 32 -0.34 13.98 2.31
C GLY A 32 1.06 14.49 1.96
N LYS A 33 1.21 15.23 0.86
CA LYS A 33 2.49 15.87 0.49
C LYS A 33 2.95 16.89 1.53
N MET A 34 2.03 17.69 2.07
CA MET A 34 2.33 18.66 3.14
C MET A 34 2.77 17.95 4.43
N VAL A 35 2.10 16.87 4.83
CA VAL A 35 2.50 16.06 5.98
C VAL A 35 3.88 15.45 5.75
N ALA A 36 4.14 14.87 4.58
CA ALA A 36 5.45 14.31 4.26
C ALA A 36 6.56 15.39 4.30
N PHE A 37 6.27 16.61 3.89
CA PHE A 37 7.18 17.75 4.04
C PHE A 37 7.42 18.14 5.51
N LEU A 38 6.37 18.18 6.34
CA LEU A 38 6.51 18.44 7.78
C LEU A 38 7.34 17.36 8.49
N PHE A 39 7.15 16.09 8.09
CA PHE A 39 8.00 14.99 8.54
C PHE A 39 9.46 15.20 8.12
N HIS A 40 9.71 15.68 6.90
CA HIS A 40 11.06 16.01 6.46
C HIS A 40 11.73 17.03 7.37
N LEU A 41 11.00 18.10 7.71
CA LEU A 41 11.50 19.18 8.57
C LEU A 41 11.75 18.73 10.01
N SER A 42 11.17 17.60 10.44
CA SER A 42 11.42 17.01 11.76
C SER A 42 12.69 16.14 11.83
N ILE A 43 13.38 15.95 10.70
CA ILE A 43 14.64 15.22 10.62
C ILE A 43 15.76 16.27 10.66
N ASP A 44 16.15 16.69 11.87
CA ASP A 44 17.27 17.64 12.02
C ASP A 44 18.62 16.93 11.89
N GLU A 45 18.89 15.84 12.63
CA GLU A 45 20.23 15.19 12.64
C GLU A 45 20.23 13.66 12.89
N GLU A 46 19.15 13.09 13.42
CA GLU A 46 19.05 11.65 13.67
C GLU A 46 18.51 10.83 12.49
N PRO A 47 18.88 9.54 12.38
CA PRO A 47 18.31 8.63 11.38
C PRO A 47 16.82 8.33 11.63
N THR A 48 16.21 8.90 12.68
CA THR A 48 14.81 8.63 13.04
C THR A 48 14.01 9.91 13.33
N PHE A 49 12.68 9.82 13.22
CA PHE A 49 11.77 10.89 13.64
C PHE A 49 11.75 11.04 15.16
N SER A 50 11.41 12.22 15.66
CA SER A 50 11.23 12.40 17.10
C SER A 50 10.07 11.58 17.66
N THR A 51 10.09 11.32 18.97
CA THR A 51 9.05 10.54 19.66
C THR A 51 7.68 11.17 19.52
N HIS A 52 7.57 12.50 19.52
CA HIS A 52 6.29 13.19 19.38
C HIS A 52 5.71 13.08 17.95
N VAL A 53 6.55 13.22 16.92
CA VAL A 53 6.13 13.06 15.53
C VAL A 53 5.76 11.59 15.24
N LYS A 54 6.50 10.64 15.81
CA LYS A 54 6.13 9.21 15.80
C LYS A 54 4.79 8.97 16.48
N GLY A 55 4.57 9.54 17.67
CA GLY A 55 3.31 9.43 18.40
C GLY A 55 2.12 10.01 17.62
N TRP A 56 2.31 11.11 16.89
CA TRP A 56 1.28 11.65 16.00
C TRP A 56 0.95 10.66 14.86
N LEU A 57 1.97 10.04 14.26
CA LEU A 57 1.76 9.02 13.23
C LEU A 57 1.03 7.79 13.78
N ASP A 58 1.36 7.36 15.01
CA ASP A 58 0.71 6.25 15.69
C ASP A 58 -0.79 6.52 15.86
N ILE A 59 -1.16 7.75 16.26
CA ILE A 59 -2.55 8.19 16.39
C ILE A 59 -3.26 8.11 15.03
N LEU A 60 -2.63 8.62 13.97
CA LEU A 60 -3.22 8.64 12.63
C LEU A 60 -3.41 7.24 12.06
N LEU A 61 -2.41 6.37 12.25
CA LEU A 61 -2.46 4.97 11.81
C LEU A 61 -3.55 4.20 12.56
N ASN A 62 -3.66 4.41 13.88
CA ASN A 62 -4.73 3.80 14.67
C ASN A 62 -6.11 4.29 14.22
N ALA A 63 -6.26 5.59 13.96
CA ALA A 63 -7.51 6.13 13.42
C ALA A 63 -7.88 5.45 12.09
N TYR A 64 -6.95 5.35 11.13
CA TYR A 64 -7.16 4.64 9.87
C TYR A 64 -7.61 3.18 10.07
N MET A 65 -6.97 2.46 11.01
CA MET A 65 -7.26 1.04 11.26
C MET A 65 -8.61 0.84 11.95
N VAL A 66 -9.01 1.74 12.85
CA VAL A 66 -10.25 1.63 13.64
C VAL A 66 -11.47 2.20 12.90
N GLU A 67 -11.28 3.17 12.01
CA GLU A 67 -12.36 3.83 11.28
C GLU A 67 -13.23 2.78 10.55
N THR A 68 -14.53 2.72 10.86
CA THR A 68 -15.44 1.70 10.32
C THR A 68 -16.27 2.18 9.13
N GLN A 69 -16.11 3.46 8.72
CA GLN A 69 -16.95 4.09 7.68
C GLN A 69 -16.19 4.55 6.41
N LYS A 70 -17.00 5.00 5.43
CA LYS A 70 -16.87 4.93 3.96
C LYS A 70 -15.75 5.74 3.29
N HIS A 71 -14.99 6.57 4.00
CA HIS A 71 -13.92 7.34 3.38
C HIS A 71 -12.59 7.05 4.06
N ASN A 72 -11.59 6.71 3.24
CA ASN A 72 -10.21 6.52 3.67
C ASN A 72 -9.55 7.89 3.87
N THR A 73 -10.10 8.67 4.80
CA THR A 73 -9.77 10.08 5.07
C THR A 73 -8.27 10.26 5.30
N TYR A 74 -7.68 9.34 6.06
CA TYR A 74 -6.28 9.39 6.45
C TYR A 74 -5.35 8.59 5.54
N GLY A 75 -5.89 7.79 4.63
CA GLY A 75 -5.09 6.83 3.86
C GLY A 75 -4.12 7.46 2.88
N ASP A 76 -4.59 8.45 2.12
CA ASP A 76 -3.75 9.20 1.18
C ASP A 76 -2.61 9.94 1.92
N ILE A 77 -2.88 10.40 3.15
CA ILE A 77 -1.89 11.06 4.01
C ILE A 77 -0.83 10.05 4.48
N LEU A 78 -1.27 8.91 5.02
CA LEU A 78 -0.38 7.83 5.46
C LEU A 78 0.47 7.30 4.29
N LEU A 79 -0.13 7.13 3.12
CA LEU A 79 0.55 6.66 1.91
C LEU A 79 1.73 7.56 1.55
N ALA A 80 1.52 8.88 1.51
CA ALA A 80 2.54 9.84 1.13
C ALA A 80 3.76 9.79 2.07
N VAL A 81 3.51 9.61 3.38
CA VAL A 81 4.56 9.49 4.39
C VAL A 81 5.32 8.17 4.25
N PHE A 82 4.62 7.05 4.11
CA PHE A 82 5.24 5.73 3.93
C PHE A 82 6.03 5.61 2.62
N GLN A 83 5.58 6.23 1.53
CA GLN A 83 6.31 6.26 0.26
C GLN A 83 7.64 7.00 0.39
N ARG A 84 7.66 8.09 1.16
CA ARG A 84 8.84 8.95 1.29
C ARG A 84 9.85 8.44 2.30
N TYR A 85 9.40 7.81 3.39
CA TYR A 85 10.25 7.35 4.50
C TYR A 85 10.06 5.89 4.92
N PRO A 86 10.05 4.93 3.97
CA PRO A 86 9.73 3.52 4.28
C PRO A 86 10.78 2.86 5.20
N ASP A 87 12.04 3.28 5.12
CA ASP A 87 13.15 2.81 5.96
C ASP A 87 12.95 3.17 7.43
N ARG A 88 12.55 4.41 7.70
CA ARG A 88 12.32 4.93 9.05
C ARG A 88 11.03 4.41 9.68
N LEU A 89 10.14 3.87 8.84
CA LEU A 89 8.78 3.46 9.21
C LEU A 89 8.56 1.95 9.12
N VAL A 90 9.60 1.17 8.81
CA VAL A 90 9.51 -0.29 8.65
C VAL A 90 8.94 -1.01 9.89
N LYS A 91 9.04 -0.39 11.08
CA LYS A 91 8.44 -0.90 12.32
C LYS A 91 6.91 -1.05 12.26
N TYR A 92 6.22 -0.33 11.37
CA TYR A 92 4.77 -0.40 11.21
C TYR A 92 4.31 -1.57 10.31
N LEU A 93 5.24 -2.19 9.59
CA LEU A 93 4.96 -3.26 8.64
C LEU A 93 4.15 -4.42 9.27
N PRO A 94 4.48 -4.96 10.48
CA PRO A 94 3.70 -6.03 11.10
C PRO A 94 2.23 -5.68 11.31
N SER A 95 1.94 -4.51 11.88
CA SER A 95 0.58 -4.07 12.17
C SER A 95 -0.23 -3.87 10.89
N LEU A 96 0.41 -3.35 9.83
CA LEU A 96 -0.23 -3.22 8.52
C LEU A 96 -0.56 -4.58 7.88
N ILE A 97 0.31 -5.58 8.04
CA ILE A 97 0.08 -6.96 7.57
C ILE A 97 -1.07 -7.59 8.35
N GLU A 98 -1.03 -7.52 9.67
CA GLU A 98 -2.11 -8.04 10.53
C GLU A 98 -3.45 -7.41 10.17
N TYR A 99 -3.48 -6.09 9.99
CA TYR A 99 -4.67 -5.36 9.57
C TYR A 99 -5.16 -5.76 8.17
N GLY A 100 -4.27 -5.78 7.17
CA GLY A 100 -4.60 -6.09 5.78
C GLY A 100 -5.12 -7.51 5.56
N PHE A 101 -4.81 -8.44 6.48
CA PHE A 101 -5.25 -9.83 6.41
C PHE A 101 -6.27 -10.22 7.47
N ASN A 102 -6.71 -9.28 8.31
CA ASN A 102 -7.78 -9.52 9.26
C ASN A 102 -9.08 -9.90 8.51
N LYS A 103 -9.71 -11.01 8.91
CA LYS A 103 -10.92 -11.54 8.27
C LYS A 103 -12.11 -10.57 8.34
N ASP A 104 -12.18 -9.77 9.39
CA ASP A 104 -13.29 -8.85 9.67
C ASP A 104 -13.20 -7.55 8.86
N ILE A 105 -12.06 -7.29 8.22
CA ILE A 105 -11.85 -6.10 7.38
C ILE A 105 -12.36 -6.34 5.95
N GLY A 106 -13.14 -5.38 5.45
CA GLY A 106 -13.65 -5.38 4.08
C GLY A 106 -12.55 -5.24 3.02
N TYR A 107 -12.78 -5.83 1.84
CA TYR A 107 -11.82 -5.88 0.73
C TYR A 107 -11.19 -4.54 0.31
N PRO A 108 -11.93 -3.41 0.23
CA PRO A 108 -11.32 -2.11 -0.11
C PRO A 108 -10.19 -1.72 0.86
N LYS A 109 -10.43 -1.85 2.16
CA LYS A 109 -9.43 -1.53 3.19
C LYS A 109 -8.26 -2.51 3.20
N LYS A 110 -8.50 -3.78 2.87
CA LYS A 110 -7.43 -4.77 2.67
C LYS A 110 -6.50 -4.35 1.54
N ILE A 111 -7.06 -3.90 0.41
CA ILE A 111 -6.29 -3.44 -0.75
C ILE A 111 -5.48 -2.18 -0.40
N ASP A 112 -6.05 -1.24 0.35
CA ASP A 112 -5.33 -0.05 0.80
C ASP A 112 -4.21 -0.40 1.81
N ALA A 113 -4.45 -1.33 2.73
CA ALA A 113 -3.41 -1.85 3.63
C ALA A 113 -2.24 -2.47 2.84
N LEU A 114 -2.54 -3.29 1.83
CA LEU A 114 -1.54 -3.86 0.92
C LEU A 114 -0.75 -2.78 0.17
N GLN A 115 -1.37 -1.65 -0.16
CA GLN A 115 -0.68 -0.52 -0.77
C GLN A 115 0.39 0.07 0.16
N TYR A 116 0.10 0.26 1.45
CA TYR A 116 1.12 0.71 2.41
C TYR A 116 2.22 -0.33 2.58
N ILE A 117 1.87 -1.62 2.70
CA ILE A 117 2.83 -2.72 2.79
C ILE A 117 3.80 -2.68 1.59
N SER A 118 3.29 -2.38 0.38
CA SER A 118 4.13 -2.30 -0.83
C SER A 118 5.18 -1.18 -0.78
N CYS A 119 4.95 -0.10 -0.02
CA CYS A 119 5.92 0.99 0.14
C CYS A 119 7.21 0.53 0.83
N PHE A 120 7.12 -0.48 1.70
CA PHE A 120 8.26 -1.06 2.39
C PHE A 120 9.07 -2.01 1.50
N MET A 121 8.54 -2.46 0.37
CA MET A 121 9.21 -3.45 -0.49
C MET A 121 10.29 -2.87 -1.41
N ARG A 122 11.01 -1.83 -0.99
CA ARG A 122 12.08 -1.28 -1.80
C ARG A 122 13.33 -2.18 -1.76
N LYS A 123 14.11 -2.14 -2.85
CA LYS A 123 15.29 -3.01 -3.05
C LYS A 123 16.39 -2.78 -2.00
N ASP A 124 16.54 -1.54 -1.53
CA ASP A 124 17.46 -1.15 -0.46
C ASP A 124 17.07 -1.80 0.88
N LEU A 125 15.78 -1.77 1.23
CA LEU A 125 15.30 -2.39 2.46
C LEU A 125 15.40 -3.91 2.44
N LYS A 126 15.20 -4.54 1.28
CA LYS A 126 15.45 -5.98 1.09
C LYS A 126 16.91 -6.36 1.32
N ARG A 127 17.84 -5.52 0.88
CA ARG A 127 19.28 -5.74 1.01
C ARG A 127 19.82 -5.30 2.36
N SER A 128 18.93 -4.85 3.26
CA SER A 128 19.31 -4.54 4.64
C SER A 128 19.99 -5.76 5.26
N THR A 129 21.14 -5.51 5.89
CA THR A 129 21.86 -6.51 6.69
C THR A 129 21.30 -6.63 8.10
N ASP A 130 20.33 -5.79 8.48
CA ASP A 130 19.69 -5.86 9.79
C ASP A 130 18.81 -7.13 9.90
N PRO A 131 19.15 -8.08 10.79
CA PRO A 131 18.40 -9.32 10.97
C PRO A 131 16.93 -9.10 11.37
N LYS A 132 16.63 -8.00 12.08
CA LYS A 132 15.25 -7.66 12.46
C LYS A 132 14.44 -7.28 11.23
N ILE A 133 15.02 -6.45 10.36
CA ILE A 133 14.39 -6.05 9.10
C ILE A 133 14.19 -7.26 8.18
N GLN A 134 15.20 -8.13 8.04
CA GLN A 134 15.08 -9.34 7.24
C GLN A 134 13.97 -10.27 7.73
N LYS A 135 13.88 -10.48 9.06
CA LYS A 135 12.82 -11.29 9.67
C LYS A 135 11.42 -10.70 9.41
N LEU A 136 11.29 -9.38 9.53
CA LEU A 136 10.03 -8.66 9.23
C LEU A 136 9.60 -8.88 7.77
N PHE A 137 10.51 -8.75 6.81
CA PHE A 137 10.20 -8.99 5.40
C PHE A 137 9.87 -10.47 5.12
N LEU A 138 10.55 -11.41 5.75
CA LEU A 138 10.25 -12.83 5.59
C LEU A 138 8.83 -13.18 6.08
N THR A 139 8.47 -12.69 7.27
CA THR A 139 7.13 -12.86 7.83
C THR A 139 6.08 -12.22 6.93
N ALA A 140 6.33 -10.99 6.47
CA ALA A 140 5.47 -10.30 5.51
C ALA A 140 5.25 -11.14 4.27
N ALA A 141 6.32 -11.56 3.60
CA ALA A 141 6.25 -12.34 2.37
C ALA A 141 5.46 -13.64 2.54
N LYS A 142 5.63 -14.34 3.68
CA LYS A 142 4.88 -15.57 3.99
C LYS A 142 3.38 -15.32 4.16
N THR A 143 3.01 -14.31 4.94
CA THR A 143 1.59 -13.96 5.17
C THR A 143 0.96 -13.49 3.87
N LEU A 144 1.66 -12.61 3.15
CA LEU A 144 1.25 -12.13 1.83
C LEU A 144 1.00 -13.30 0.88
N ALA A 145 1.94 -14.23 0.71
CA ALA A 145 1.74 -15.35 -0.21
C ALA A 145 0.53 -16.24 0.15
N THR A 146 0.29 -16.47 1.44
CA THR A 146 -0.78 -17.35 1.92
C THR A 146 -2.17 -16.73 1.76
N ASP A 147 -2.31 -15.47 2.15
CA ASP A 147 -3.62 -14.81 2.21
C ASP A 147 -3.98 -14.07 0.92
N LEU A 148 -3.00 -13.79 0.06
CA LEU A 148 -3.22 -13.17 -1.23
C LEU A 148 -3.93 -14.10 -2.22
N HIS A 149 -3.71 -15.42 -2.11
CA HIS A 149 -4.52 -16.40 -2.85
C HIS A 149 -5.99 -16.34 -2.45
N ARG A 150 -6.29 -16.25 -1.15
CA ARG A 150 -7.65 -16.10 -0.63
C ARG A 150 -8.30 -14.79 -1.06
N LEU A 151 -7.51 -13.71 -1.07
CA LEU A 151 -7.96 -12.41 -1.57
C LEU A 151 -8.35 -12.52 -3.05
N LEU A 152 -7.53 -13.16 -3.88
CA LEU A 152 -7.80 -13.36 -5.30
C LEU A 152 -9.05 -14.17 -5.58
N ASP A 153 -9.23 -15.30 -4.90
CA ASP A 153 -10.43 -16.12 -5.07
C ASP A 153 -11.68 -15.36 -4.65
N ALA A 154 -11.59 -14.57 -3.59
CA ALA A 154 -12.71 -13.73 -3.17
C ALA A 154 -12.95 -12.55 -4.12
N LEU A 155 -11.89 -11.96 -4.69
CA LEU A 155 -12.00 -10.91 -5.69
C LEU A 155 -12.67 -11.45 -6.97
N GLN A 156 -12.30 -12.65 -7.42
CA GLN A 156 -12.92 -13.29 -8.59
C GLN A 156 -14.41 -13.58 -8.37
N ASN A 157 -14.78 -14.08 -7.20
CA ASN A 157 -16.16 -14.45 -6.90
C ASN A 157 -17.06 -13.24 -6.58
N LYS A 158 -16.51 -12.12 -6.05
CA LYS A 158 -17.29 -10.94 -5.66
C LYS A 158 -17.19 -9.74 -6.61
N PHE A 159 -16.07 -9.55 -7.31
CA PHE A 159 -15.74 -8.36 -8.11
C PHE A 159 -15.88 -8.57 -9.62
N ALA A 160 -16.32 -9.75 -10.07
CA ALA A 160 -16.63 -10.04 -11.47
C ALA A 160 -17.92 -9.37 -11.99
N LYS A 161 -18.69 -8.69 -11.13
CA LYS A 161 -19.89 -7.94 -11.53
C LYS A 161 -19.54 -6.50 -11.92
N GLU A 162 -20.29 -5.95 -12.87
CA GLU A 162 -19.96 -4.81 -13.75
C GLU A 162 -19.70 -3.43 -13.09
N ASP A 163 -19.48 -3.34 -11.78
CA ASP A 163 -19.21 -2.08 -11.11
C ASP A 163 -17.77 -1.59 -11.37
N LYS A 164 -17.64 -0.35 -11.83
CA LYS A 164 -16.38 0.33 -12.12
C LYS A 164 -15.45 0.38 -10.89
N ALA A 165 -15.99 0.59 -9.69
CA ALA A 165 -15.20 0.62 -8.45
C ALA A 165 -14.58 -0.74 -8.13
N GLN A 166 -15.34 -1.81 -8.37
CA GLN A 166 -14.87 -3.18 -8.15
C GLN A 166 -13.72 -3.54 -9.09
N LYS A 167 -13.83 -3.14 -10.36
CA LYS A 167 -12.77 -3.37 -11.34
C LYS A 167 -11.48 -2.59 -11.02
N HIS A 168 -11.58 -1.37 -10.47
CA HIS A 168 -10.41 -0.60 -10.01
C HIS A 168 -9.71 -1.31 -8.84
N HIS A 169 -10.46 -1.78 -7.85
CA HIS A 169 -9.93 -2.56 -6.73
C HIS A 169 -9.21 -3.84 -7.19
N LEU A 170 -9.78 -4.55 -8.16
CA LEU A 170 -9.16 -5.73 -8.77
C LEU A 170 -7.83 -5.39 -9.46
N ALA A 171 -7.80 -4.34 -10.28
CA ALA A 171 -6.56 -3.89 -10.94
C ALA A 171 -5.47 -3.50 -9.91
N LYS A 172 -5.85 -2.78 -8.86
CA LYS A 172 -4.96 -2.38 -7.77
C LYS A 172 -4.43 -3.59 -7.00
N ALA A 173 -5.28 -4.57 -6.69
CA ALA A 173 -4.87 -5.83 -6.07
C ALA A 173 -3.87 -6.60 -6.94
N LEU A 174 -4.10 -6.69 -8.26
CA LEU A 174 -3.18 -7.33 -9.21
C LEU A 174 -1.84 -6.61 -9.31
N GLN A 175 -1.84 -5.28 -9.26
CA GLN A 175 -0.61 -4.49 -9.22
C GLN A 175 0.23 -4.81 -7.98
N LEU A 176 -0.43 -4.84 -6.83
CA LEU A 176 0.20 -5.16 -5.56
C LEU A 176 0.76 -6.58 -5.58
N LEU A 177 0.00 -7.54 -6.09
CA LEU A 177 0.45 -8.89 -6.38
C LEU A 177 1.73 -8.96 -7.22
N SER A 178 1.80 -8.22 -8.32
CA SER A 178 3.01 -8.17 -9.16
C SER A 178 4.22 -7.62 -8.42
N ASN A 179 3.99 -6.63 -7.55
CA ASN A 179 5.02 -6.10 -6.68
C ASN A 179 5.46 -7.19 -5.72
N PHE A 180 4.54 -7.80 -4.96
CA PHE A 180 4.82 -8.85 -3.98
C PHE A 180 5.50 -10.10 -4.58
N ALA A 181 5.08 -10.55 -5.76
CA ALA A 181 5.63 -11.72 -6.45
C ALA A 181 7.12 -11.58 -6.76
N HIS A 182 7.59 -10.37 -7.08
CA HIS A 182 9.02 -10.12 -7.31
C HIS A 182 9.87 -10.32 -6.04
N PHE A 183 9.24 -10.24 -4.86
CA PHE A 183 9.90 -10.30 -3.57
C PHE A 183 9.60 -11.57 -2.78
N ALA A 184 8.64 -12.39 -3.22
CA ALA A 184 8.33 -13.67 -2.62
C ALA A 184 9.52 -14.65 -2.79
N PRO A 185 9.93 -15.38 -1.74
CA PRO A 185 10.86 -16.49 -1.87
C PRO A 185 10.32 -17.52 -2.88
N ASP A 186 11.20 -18.28 -3.54
CA ASP A 186 10.82 -19.16 -4.66
C ASP A 186 9.73 -20.18 -4.28
N LEU A 187 9.76 -20.72 -3.05
CA LEU A 187 8.71 -21.58 -2.50
C LEU A 187 7.30 -20.95 -2.56
N TYR A 188 7.22 -19.64 -2.42
CA TYR A 188 5.96 -18.89 -2.43
C TYR A 188 5.59 -18.36 -3.81
N LYS A 189 6.55 -18.29 -4.75
CA LYS A 189 6.24 -18.00 -6.16
C LYS A 189 5.36 -19.09 -6.76
N GLU A 190 5.63 -20.36 -6.44
CA GLU A 190 4.81 -21.49 -6.90
C GLU A 190 3.36 -21.41 -6.37
N THR A 191 3.18 -20.99 -5.12
CA THR A 191 1.85 -20.71 -4.55
C THR A 191 1.15 -19.56 -5.24
N LEU A 192 1.87 -18.47 -5.56
CA LEU A 192 1.33 -17.34 -6.32
C LEU A 192 0.98 -17.71 -7.77
N GLN A 193 1.78 -18.56 -8.42
CA GLN A 193 1.53 -19.12 -9.75
C GLN A 193 0.27 -20.01 -9.77
N LYS A 194 0.06 -20.82 -8.72
CA LYS A 194 -1.14 -21.66 -8.56
C LYS A 194 -2.40 -20.84 -8.26
N ALA A 195 -2.24 -19.70 -7.59
CA ALA A 195 -3.34 -18.76 -7.29
C ALA A 195 -3.76 -17.92 -8.50
N LEU A 196 -2.84 -17.64 -9.42
CA LEU A 196 -3.06 -16.86 -10.65
C LEU A 196 -2.72 -17.66 -11.91
N PRO A 197 -3.31 -18.85 -12.18
CA PRO A 197 -2.95 -19.64 -13.34
C PRO A 197 -3.02 -18.81 -14.62
N THR A 198 -2.14 -19.09 -15.59
CA THR A 198 -1.97 -18.29 -16.81
C THR A 198 -3.29 -17.99 -17.52
N SER A 199 -4.21 -18.96 -17.56
CA SER A 199 -5.57 -18.81 -18.09
C SER A 199 -6.42 -17.78 -17.34
N LYS A 200 -6.30 -17.71 -16.00
CA LYS A 200 -6.97 -16.70 -15.18
C LYS A 200 -6.33 -15.32 -15.33
N VAL A 201 -5.01 -15.25 -15.54
CA VAL A 201 -4.37 -13.99 -15.91
C VAL A 201 -4.97 -13.50 -17.23
N GLU A 202 -5.09 -14.36 -18.25
CA GLU A 202 -5.72 -14.03 -19.53
C GLU A 202 -7.19 -13.61 -19.40
N GLU A 203 -8.02 -14.28 -18.59
CA GLU A 203 -9.40 -13.84 -18.31
C GLU A 203 -9.46 -12.46 -17.63
N LEU A 204 -8.59 -12.23 -16.64
CA LEU A 204 -8.46 -10.92 -15.99
C LEU A 204 -8.02 -9.84 -16.99
N LEU A 205 -7.19 -10.17 -17.98
CA LEU A 205 -6.79 -9.27 -19.06
C LEU A 205 -7.96 -8.88 -19.95
N VAL A 206 -8.82 -9.84 -20.29
CA VAL A 206 -10.04 -9.59 -21.07
C VAL A 206 -11.01 -8.71 -20.28
N LEU A 207 -11.20 -8.98 -18.98
CA LEU A 207 -12.07 -8.19 -18.10
C LEU A 207 -11.59 -6.75 -17.90
N LEU A 208 -10.28 -6.52 -17.91
CA LEU A 208 -9.67 -5.20 -17.74
C LEU A 208 -9.50 -4.43 -19.06
N GLN A 209 -9.65 -5.09 -20.22
CA GLN A 209 -9.48 -4.48 -21.55
C GLN A 209 -10.39 -3.24 -21.79
N PRO A 210 -11.68 -3.23 -21.39
CA PRO A 210 -12.55 -2.06 -21.51
C PRO A 210 -12.14 -0.87 -20.62
N LEU A 211 -11.35 -1.12 -19.58
CA LEU A 211 -10.86 -0.09 -18.66
C LEU A 211 -9.54 0.51 -19.12
N LYS A 212 -8.93 -0.02 -20.18
CA LYS A 212 -7.63 0.44 -20.70
C LYS A 212 -7.60 1.96 -20.89
N SER A 213 -8.68 2.55 -21.41
CA SER A 213 -8.84 4.00 -21.59
C SER A 213 -9.12 4.78 -20.30
N ALA A 214 -9.84 4.21 -19.33
CA ALA A 214 -10.12 4.85 -18.03
C ALA A 214 -8.91 4.81 -17.09
N VAL A 215 -8.13 3.73 -17.14
CA VAL A 215 -6.95 3.47 -16.31
C VAL A 215 -5.71 4.15 -16.89
N GLN A 216 -5.63 4.38 -18.21
CA GLN A 216 -4.55 5.14 -18.85
C GLN A 216 -4.42 6.59 -18.33
N ASN A 217 -5.52 7.21 -17.92
CA ASN A 217 -5.52 8.58 -17.39
C ASN A 217 -5.17 8.67 -15.89
N GLU A 218 -5.48 7.64 -15.08
CA GLU A 218 -5.13 7.61 -13.65
C GLU A 218 -3.76 6.97 -13.37
N PHE A 219 -3.25 6.14 -14.29
CA PHE A 219 -1.96 5.43 -14.17
C PHE A 219 -0.95 5.91 -15.21
N GLU A 220 -0.72 7.23 -15.31
CA GLU A 220 0.20 7.88 -16.27
C GLU A 220 1.64 7.29 -16.31
N GLY A 221 2.02 6.39 -15.39
CA GLY A 221 3.33 5.71 -15.38
C GLY A 221 3.36 4.24 -15.81
N LEU A 222 2.23 3.52 -15.89
CA LEU A 222 2.21 2.08 -16.15
C LEU A 222 1.42 1.77 -17.43
N LYS A 223 2.13 1.68 -18.56
CA LYS A 223 1.57 1.09 -19.79
C LYS A 223 1.02 -0.29 -19.44
N PHE A 224 -0.30 -0.46 -19.46
CA PHE A 224 -1.01 -1.66 -19.02
C PHE A 224 -0.42 -2.96 -19.62
N GLU A 225 -0.07 -2.96 -20.90
CA GLU A 225 0.61 -4.10 -21.55
C GLU A 225 1.98 -4.45 -20.96
N ASN A 226 2.74 -3.45 -20.50
CA ASN A 226 4.02 -3.67 -19.82
C ASN A 226 3.83 -4.22 -18.41
N PHE A 227 2.76 -3.83 -17.72
CA PHE A 227 2.41 -4.39 -16.41
C PHE A 227 2.13 -5.89 -16.52
N VAL A 228 1.35 -6.27 -17.52
CA VAL A 228 0.93 -7.65 -17.79
C VAL A 228 2.09 -8.54 -18.19
N LYS A 229 2.92 -8.07 -19.14
CA LYS A 229 4.14 -8.78 -19.52
C LYS A 229 5.09 -8.97 -18.33
N ARG A 230 5.26 -7.95 -17.48
CA ARG A 230 6.12 -8.06 -16.28
C ARG A 230 5.54 -9.00 -15.23
N LEU A 231 4.23 -9.01 -15.02
CA LEU A 231 3.58 -9.95 -14.10
C LEU A 231 3.78 -11.40 -14.58
N HIS A 232 3.54 -11.67 -15.87
CA HIS A 232 3.76 -12.98 -16.46
C HIS A 232 5.23 -13.41 -16.40
N GLN A 233 6.17 -12.53 -16.79
CA GLN A 233 7.61 -12.80 -16.70
C GLN A 233 8.07 -13.08 -15.27
N ARG A 234 7.57 -12.33 -14.27
CA ARG A 234 7.98 -12.52 -12.86
C ARG A 234 7.38 -13.75 -12.21
N LEU A 235 6.20 -14.16 -12.66
CA LEU A 235 5.53 -15.33 -12.14
C LEU A 235 5.97 -16.60 -12.87
N TYR A 236 6.28 -16.59 -14.16
CA TYR A 236 6.41 -17.83 -14.96
C TYR A 236 7.74 -18.00 -15.71
N GLN A 237 8.69 -17.07 -15.58
CA GLN A 237 10.04 -17.17 -16.15
C GLN A 237 11.10 -16.96 -15.07
#